data_AF-A0A1M7F8X9-F1
#
_entry.id   AF-A0A1M7F8X9-F1
#
_cell.length_a   1.000
_cell.length_b   1.000
_cell.length_c   1.000
_cell.angle_alpha   90.00
_cell.angle_beta   90.00
_cell.angle_gamma   90.00
#
_symmetry.space_group_name_H-M   'P 1'
#
loop_
_entity.id
_entity.type
_entity.pdbx_description
1 polymer ?
#
loop_
_entity_poly.entity_id
_entity_poly.type
_entity_poly.pdbx_seq_one_letter_code
_entity_poly.pdbx_strand_id
1 'polypeptide(L)'
;MKTVFTFVLILGINMFLSAQKVDYKNNIIAVDGNKIGKVEVQKQNFGLTKNFNLYSIDGEKLIIAVLSTEFEGDKNDNTSMYYRFTFLPTNQVGIFKLSTLGMEKGFVNLIGKGGIIDGNTLNANKVTELIASKGVSPRTAVNYTLVARNRNWPIELRENKSIEQGETIGFFNYTGSMGSQDAYEFFIPGGIMVAKVSFAGGNNAQNFELFTASDKVRRVVPIPQKDKVTSLSSSIDPNLLTLKRITAWLVQNNYL
;
A
#
# COMPACT_ATOMS: atom_id res chain seq x y z
N MET A 1 43.21 15.93 -52.50
CA MET A 1 42.89 16.63 -51.22
C MET A 1 41.53 17.33 -51.27
N LYS A 2 40.44 16.63 -51.64
CA LYS A 2 39.06 17.19 -51.56
C LYS A 2 38.06 16.24 -50.91
N THR A 3 38.44 15.00 -50.68
CA THR A 3 37.58 13.93 -50.12
C THR A 3 37.72 13.76 -48.62
N VAL A 4 38.71 14.39 -47.97
CA VAL A 4 38.91 14.31 -46.51
C VAL A 4 38.10 15.39 -45.76
N PHE A 5 37.71 16.46 -46.43
CA PHE A 5 37.01 17.59 -45.80
C PHE A 5 35.52 17.33 -45.57
N THR A 6 34.90 16.41 -46.31
CA THR A 6 33.47 16.11 -46.22
C THR A 6 33.14 15.14 -45.08
N PHE A 7 34.11 14.35 -44.61
CA PHE A 7 33.87 13.37 -43.55
C PHE A 7 33.84 13.98 -42.14
N VAL A 8 34.40 15.19 -41.96
CA VAL A 8 34.39 15.90 -40.68
C VAL A 8 33.10 16.72 -40.48
N LEU A 9 32.36 17.03 -41.55
CA LEU A 9 31.11 17.80 -41.45
C LEU A 9 29.91 16.95 -41.02
N ILE A 10 29.98 15.61 -41.14
CA ILE A 10 28.91 14.68 -40.74
C ILE A 10 29.01 14.30 -39.25
N LEU A 11 30.16 14.55 -38.61
CA LEU A 11 30.37 14.37 -37.16
C LEU A 11 29.88 15.57 -36.32
N GLY A 12 29.34 16.62 -36.96
CA GLY A 12 28.97 17.88 -36.30
C GLY A 12 27.50 18.02 -35.88
N ILE A 13 26.61 17.11 -36.29
CA ILE A 13 25.22 17.13 -35.81
C ILE A 13 25.18 16.34 -34.50
N ASN A 14 25.75 16.96 -33.45
CA ASN A 14 25.37 16.66 -32.09
C ASN A 14 23.86 16.84 -32.03
N MET A 15 23.12 15.72 -32.04
CA MET A 15 21.75 15.70 -31.60
C MET A 15 21.76 16.26 -30.19
N PHE A 16 21.38 17.53 -30.02
CA PHE A 16 20.90 18.03 -28.76
C PHE A 16 19.60 17.25 -28.49
N LEU A 17 19.75 16.05 -27.93
CA LEU A 17 18.71 15.40 -27.15
C LEU A 17 18.44 16.33 -25.98
N SER A 18 17.63 17.37 -26.21
CA SER A 18 17.09 18.18 -25.13
C SER A 18 16.29 17.25 -24.25
N ALA A 19 16.86 16.89 -23.11
CA ALA A 19 16.17 16.12 -22.10
C ALA A 19 14.90 16.90 -21.71
N GLN A 20 13.72 16.29 -21.88
CA GLN A 20 12.45 16.91 -21.51
C GLN A 20 12.54 17.46 -20.09
N LYS A 21 12.28 18.77 -19.97
CA LYS A 21 12.31 19.46 -18.69
C LYS A 21 10.94 19.36 -18.05
N VAL A 22 10.87 18.60 -16.96
CA VAL A 22 9.66 18.50 -16.14
C VAL A 22 9.76 19.48 -14.97
N ASP A 23 8.85 20.43 -14.92
CA ASP A 23 8.70 21.41 -13.84
C ASP A 23 7.43 21.11 -13.02
N TYR A 24 7.52 21.30 -11.70
CA TYR A 24 6.41 21.11 -10.77
C TYR A 24 6.29 22.31 -9.85
N LYS A 25 5.17 23.05 -9.95
CA LYS A 25 4.92 24.22 -9.10
C LYS A 25 3.43 24.40 -8.87
N ASN A 26 3.05 24.75 -7.64
CA ASN A 26 1.66 24.99 -7.24
C ASN A 26 0.73 23.84 -7.69
N ASN A 27 1.15 22.59 -7.46
CA ASN A 27 0.40 21.40 -7.83
C ASN A 27 0.15 21.24 -9.34
N ILE A 28 0.89 21.93 -10.21
CA ILE A 28 0.77 21.82 -11.67
C ILE A 28 2.05 21.22 -12.22
N ILE A 29 1.90 20.23 -13.10
CA ILE A 29 2.99 19.66 -13.90
C ILE A 29 3.09 20.45 -15.19
N ALA A 30 4.32 20.87 -15.54
CA ALA A 30 4.65 21.42 -16.84
C ALA A 30 5.79 20.62 -17.48
N VAL A 31 5.70 20.39 -18.79
CA VAL A 31 6.75 19.76 -19.60
C VAL A 31 7.17 20.74 -20.67
N ASP A 32 8.46 21.09 -20.68
CA ASP A 32 9.04 22.09 -21.58
C ASP A 32 8.26 23.42 -21.57
N GLY A 33 7.76 23.80 -20.38
CA GLY A 33 6.96 25.02 -20.17
C GLY A 33 5.46 24.88 -20.39
N ASN A 34 4.99 23.79 -21.02
CA ASN A 34 3.58 23.54 -21.28
C ASN A 34 2.92 22.86 -20.08
N LYS A 35 1.85 23.43 -19.53
CA LYS A 35 1.08 22.84 -18.43
C LYS A 35 0.29 21.64 -18.93
N ILE A 36 0.49 20.48 -18.30
CA ILE A 36 -0.13 19.22 -18.74
C ILE A 36 -1.09 18.61 -17.74
N GLY A 37 -1.05 19.00 -16.46
CA GLY A 37 -1.97 18.44 -15.46
C GLY A 37 -1.83 19.03 -14.08
N LYS A 38 -2.81 18.72 -13.23
CA LYS A 38 -2.92 19.14 -11.83
C LYS A 38 -2.78 17.92 -10.91
N VAL A 39 -1.94 18.01 -9.89
CA VAL A 39 -1.69 16.95 -8.92
C VAL A 39 -2.36 17.28 -7.60
N GLU A 40 -3.24 16.41 -7.15
CA GLU A 40 -3.75 16.44 -5.78
C GLU A 40 -2.92 15.46 -4.93
N VAL A 41 -2.37 15.97 -3.83
CA VAL A 41 -1.56 15.18 -2.90
C VAL A 41 -2.37 14.88 -1.65
N GLN A 42 -2.63 13.60 -1.41
CA GLN A 42 -3.33 13.12 -0.22
C GLN A 42 -2.31 12.60 0.78
N LYS A 43 -2.03 13.39 1.81
CA LYS A 43 -1.10 13.02 2.89
C LYS A 43 -1.74 11.95 3.78
N GLN A 44 -0.96 10.92 4.09
CA GLN A 44 -1.31 9.80 4.96
C GLN A 44 -0.24 9.64 6.04
N ASN A 45 -0.58 9.06 7.19
CA ASN A 45 0.36 8.83 8.30
C ASN A 45 1.11 10.10 8.72
N PHE A 46 0.36 11.16 9.06
CA PHE A 46 0.92 12.48 9.41
C PHE A 46 1.83 13.10 8.33
N GLY A 47 1.68 12.68 7.07
CA GLY A 47 2.43 13.19 5.93
C GLY A 47 3.70 12.40 5.58
N LEU A 48 3.98 11.31 6.30
CA LEU A 48 5.08 10.39 5.99
C LEU A 48 4.88 9.62 4.69
N THR A 49 3.62 9.44 4.28
CA THR A 49 3.22 8.77 3.04
C THR A 49 2.21 9.62 2.29
N LYS A 50 2.12 9.47 0.97
CA LYS A 50 1.30 10.33 0.11
C LYS A 50 0.68 9.51 -1.00
N ASN A 51 -0.62 9.64 -1.20
CA ASN A 51 -1.27 9.19 -2.43
C ASN A 51 -1.42 10.37 -3.39
N PHE A 52 -1.52 10.09 -4.68
CA PHE A 52 -1.60 11.13 -5.71
C PHE A 52 -2.80 10.88 -6.62
N ASN A 53 -3.55 11.94 -6.90
CA ASN A 53 -4.47 11.96 -8.03
C ASN A 53 -3.94 12.96 -9.05
N LEU A 54 -3.90 12.55 -10.31
CA LEU A 54 -3.60 13.45 -11.42
C LEU A 54 -4.90 13.76 -12.15
N TYR A 55 -5.11 15.04 -12.41
CA TYR A 55 -6.20 15.55 -13.23
C TYR A 55 -5.64 16.25 -14.45
N SER A 56 -6.41 16.27 -15.54
CA SER A 56 -6.16 17.18 -16.65
C SER A 56 -6.27 18.63 -16.19
N ILE A 57 -5.87 19.56 -17.05
CA ILE A 57 -6.05 21.00 -16.76
C ILE A 57 -7.53 21.35 -16.59
N ASP A 58 -8.41 20.65 -17.30
CA ASP A 58 -9.86 20.88 -17.28
C ASP A 58 -10.59 20.11 -16.16
N GLY A 59 -9.87 19.30 -15.39
CA GLY A 59 -10.40 18.66 -14.17
C GLY A 59 -10.78 17.19 -14.31
N GLU A 60 -10.57 16.58 -15.49
CA GLU A 60 -10.80 15.15 -15.68
C GLU A 60 -9.76 14.32 -14.93
N LYS A 61 -10.18 13.31 -14.16
CA LYS A 61 -9.26 12.47 -13.42
C LYS A 61 -8.57 11.49 -14.35
N LEU A 62 -7.25 11.56 -14.43
CA LEU A 62 -6.43 10.75 -15.34
C LEU A 62 -5.78 9.56 -14.63
N ILE A 63 -5.22 9.78 -13.43
CA ILE A 63 -4.42 8.77 -12.73
C ILE A 63 -4.71 8.79 -11.24
N ILE A 64 -4.79 7.60 -10.65
CA ILE A 64 -4.78 7.40 -9.19
C ILE A 64 -3.53 6.59 -8.85
N ALA A 65 -2.65 7.14 -8.01
CA ALA A 65 -1.48 6.45 -7.49
C ALA A 65 -1.58 6.27 -5.98
N VAL A 66 -1.63 5.02 -5.53
CA VAL A 66 -1.79 4.64 -4.13
C VAL A 66 -0.58 3.85 -3.67
N LEU A 67 -0.11 4.12 -2.44
CA LEU A 67 0.92 3.32 -1.80
C LEU A 67 0.46 1.86 -1.71
N SER A 68 1.29 0.95 -2.21
CA SER A 68 1.03 -0.49 -2.19
C SER A 68 1.89 -1.17 -1.14
N THR A 69 1.28 -1.50 -0.01
CA THR A 69 1.92 -2.22 1.10
C THR A 69 1.86 -3.74 0.92
N GLU A 70 1.18 -4.23 -0.12
CA GLU A 70 1.02 -5.65 -0.43
C GLU A 70 2.25 -6.31 -1.11
N PHE A 71 3.32 -5.55 -1.37
CA PHE A 71 4.52 -6.02 -2.08
C PHE A 71 5.74 -6.13 -1.15
N GLU A 72 6.59 -7.14 -1.37
CA GLU A 72 7.82 -7.33 -0.59
C GLU A 72 8.74 -6.14 -0.85
N GLY A 73 9.18 -5.48 0.23
CA GLY A 73 10.22 -4.47 0.15
C GLY A 73 11.44 -5.02 -0.59
N ASP A 74 12.04 -4.21 -1.46
CA ASP A 74 13.25 -4.62 -2.15
C ASP A 74 14.40 -4.68 -1.14
N LYS A 75 14.97 -5.87 -0.95
CA LYS A 75 16.07 -6.09 0.00
C LYS A 75 17.31 -5.23 -0.30
N ASN A 76 17.45 -4.78 -1.54
CA ASN A 76 18.56 -3.95 -1.99
C ASN A 76 18.18 -2.46 -2.10
N ASP A 77 16.93 -2.08 -1.82
CA ASP A 77 16.44 -0.71 -1.92
C ASP A 77 15.43 -0.40 -0.81
N ASN A 78 15.96 0.12 0.30
CA ASN A 78 15.19 0.61 1.44
C ASN A 78 14.77 2.08 1.31
N THR A 79 15.06 2.71 0.17
CA THR A 79 14.83 4.15 -0.05
C THR A 79 13.58 4.44 -0.85
N SER A 80 12.93 3.41 -1.40
CA SER A 80 11.75 3.53 -2.25
C SER A 80 10.58 2.71 -1.73
N MET A 81 9.37 3.13 -2.13
CA MET A 81 8.13 2.42 -1.85
C MET A 81 7.41 2.07 -3.15
N TYR A 82 6.66 0.97 -3.14
CA TYR A 82 5.84 0.58 -4.28
C TYR A 82 4.52 1.34 -4.30
N TYR A 83 4.11 1.75 -5.49
CA TYR A 83 2.86 2.42 -5.75
C TYR A 83 2.13 1.75 -6.89
N ARG A 84 0.82 1.54 -6.72
CA ARG A 84 -0.07 1.11 -7.79
C ARG A 84 -0.67 2.33 -8.46
N PHE A 85 -0.40 2.47 -9.75
CA PHE A 85 -0.95 3.50 -10.61
C PHE A 85 -2.10 2.91 -11.42
N THR A 86 -3.26 3.53 -11.34
CA THR A 86 -4.44 3.23 -12.15
C THR A 86 -4.62 4.35 -13.15
N PHE A 87 -4.50 4.04 -14.44
CA PHE A 87 -4.68 4.97 -15.55
C PHE A 87 -6.13 4.87 -16.03
N LEU A 88 -6.98 5.82 -15.61
CA LEU A 88 -8.43 5.68 -15.70
C LEU A 88 -8.95 5.66 -17.16
N PRO A 89 -8.54 6.59 -18.05
CA PRO A 89 -9.06 6.58 -19.42
C PRO A 89 -8.68 5.33 -20.24
N THR A 90 -7.58 4.66 -19.88
CA THR A 90 -7.06 3.51 -20.63
C THR A 90 -7.34 2.17 -19.94
N ASN A 91 -7.90 2.18 -18.73
CA ASN A 91 -8.13 0.99 -17.90
C ASN A 91 -6.87 0.14 -17.66
N GLN A 92 -5.70 0.78 -17.59
CA GLN A 92 -4.43 0.11 -17.35
C GLN A 92 -3.96 0.31 -15.91
N VAL A 93 -3.22 -0.68 -15.40
CA VAL A 93 -2.62 -0.62 -14.07
C VAL A 93 -1.15 -0.96 -14.18
N GLY A 94 -0.31 -0.17 -13.52
CA GLY A 94 1.13 -0.42 -13.40
C GLY A 94 1.60 -0.25 -11.97
N ILE A 95 2.63 -1.02 -11.57
CA ILE A 95 3.29 -0.85 -10.28
C ILE A 95 4.61 -0.14 -10.51
N PHE A 96 4.89 0.90 -9.73
CA PHE A 96 6.09 1.72 -9.86
C PHE A 96 6.76 1.91 -8.49
N LYS A 97 8.06 2.13 -8.49
CA LYS A 97 8.79 2.56 -7.29
C LYS A 97 8.91 4.08 -7.24
N LEU A 98 8.58 4.66 -6.09
CA LEU A 98 8.83 6.07 -5.81
C LEU A 98 9.76 6.20 -4.60
N SER A 99 10.79 7.04 -4.72
CA SER A 99 11.70 7.35 -3.61
C SER A 99 10.95 8.02 -2.47
N THR A 100 11.19 7.58 -1.24
CA THR A 100 10.63 8.13 0.00
C THR A 100 10.98 9.60 0.18
N LEU A 101 12.24 9.95 -0.04
CA LEU A 101 12.79 11.31 -0.02
C LEU A 101 12.56 12.02 -1.36
N GLY A 102 11.30 12.21 -1.74
CA GLY A 102 10.95 12.91 -2.99
C GLY A 102 9.80 12.31 -3.78
N MET A 103 8.88 11.60 -3.13
CA MET A 103 7.75 10.89 -3.76
C MET A 103 6.99 11.76 -4.77
N GLU A 104 6.67 13.00 -4.43
CA GLU A 104 5.98 13.95 -5.32
C GLU A 104 6.79 14.22 -6.60
N LYS A 105 8.08 14.54 -6.46
CA LYS A 105 8.95 14.81 -7.61
C LYS A 105 9.16 13.55 -8.46
N GLY A 106 9.25 12.39 -7.81
CA GLY A 106 9.31 11.08 -8.48
C GLY A 106 8.05 10.82 -9.30
N PHE A 107 6.87 10.98 -8.71
CA PHE A 107 5.57 10.85 -9.38
C PHE A 107 5.49 11.78 -10.59
N VAL A 108 5.74 13.08 -10.39
CA VAL A 108 5.65 14.09 -11.44
C VAL A 108 6.62 13.83 -12.58
N ASN A 109 7.87 13.46 -12.28
CA ASN A 109 8.85 13.13 -13.31
C ASN A 109 8.47 11.89 -14.12
N LEU A 110 7.88 10.88 -13.47
CA LEU A 110 7.49 9.63 -14.13
C LEU A 110 6.36 9.90 -15.13
N ILE A 111 5.37 10.71 -14.76
CA ILE A 111 4.29 11.12 -15.65
C ILE A 111 4.79 12.08 -16.74
N GLY A 112 5.51 13.14 -16.35
CA GLY A 112 5.96 14.19 -17.26
C GLY A 112 6.89 13.66 -18.35
N LYS A 113 7.91 12.88 -17.98
CA LYS A 113 8.82 12.26 -18.94
C LYS A 113 8.18 11.11 -19.72
N GLY A 114 7.13 10.49 -19.19
CA GLY A 114 6.36 9.48 -19.91
C GLY A 114 5.58 10.04 -21.09
N GLY A 115 5.30 11.35 -21.10
CA GLY A 115 4.58 12.01 -22.20
C GLY A 115 3.21 11.41 -22.48
N ILE A 116 2.58 10.82 -21.45
CA ILE A 116 1.37 9.99 -21.57
C ILE A 116 0.08 10.80 -21.64
N ILE A 117 0.10 12.07 -21.25
CA ILE A 117 -1.07 12.95 -21.28
C ILE A 117 -1.20 13.54 -22.67
N ASP A 118 -2.40 13.43 -23.24
CA ASP A 118 -2.76 14.03 -24.53
C ASP A 118 -4.04 14.84 -24.33
N GLY A 119 -3.88 16.16 -24.17
CA GLY A 119 -4.98 17.06 -23.79
C GLY A 119 -5.65 16.65 -22.46
N ASN A 120 -6.92 16.26 -22.54
CA ASN A 120 -7.73 15.83 -21.39
C ASN A 120 -7.81 14.31 -21.21
N THR A 121 -7.01 13.54 -21.94
CA THR A 121 -7.00 12.08 -21.85
C THR A 121 -5.57 11.55 -21.75
N LEU A 122 -5.43 10.21 -21.78
CA LEU A 122 -4.17 9.51 -21.82
C LEU A 122 -3.98 8.77 -23.15
N ASN A 123 -2.76 8.79 -23.67
CA ASN A 123 -2.37 7.98 -24.82
C ASN A 123 -2.06 6.54 -24.37
N ALA A 124 -2.93 5.58 -24.73
CA ALA A 124 -2.81 4.19 -24.30
C ALA A 124 -1.49 3.50 -24.68
N ASN A 125 -0.95 3.80 -25.86
CA ASN A 125 0.32 3.21 -26.30
C ASN A 125 1.48 3.71 -25.43
N LYS A 126 1.53 5.02 -25.15
CA LYS A 126 2.56 5.59 -24.28
C LYS A 126 2.40 5.15 -22.82
N VAL A 127 1.18 4.95 -22.34
CA VAL A 127 0.95 4.34 -21.00
C VAL A 127 1.52 2.92 -20.96
N THR A 128 1.28 2.13 -22.02
CA THR A 128 1.84 0.77 -22.15
C THR A 128 3.37 0.80 -22.15
N GLU A 129 3.99 1.69 -22.92
CA GLU A 129 5.44 1.88 -22.97
C GLU A 129 6.02 2.32 -21.62
N LEU A 130 5.33 3.21 -20.90
CA LEU A 130 5.73 3.66 -19.57
C LEU A 130 5.72 2.51 -18.57
N ILE A 131 4.65 1.70 -18.56
CA ILE A 131 4.55 0.51 -17.70
C ILE A 131 5.64 -0.50 -18.06
N ALA A 132 5.88 -0.76 -19.35
CA ALA A 132 6.90 -1.70 -19.79
C ALA A 132 8.32 -1.25 -19.43
N SER A 133 8.61 0.05 -19.49
CA SER A 133 9.96 0.59 -19.32
C SER A 133 10.32 0.97 -17.88
N LYS A 134 9.35 1.39 -17.08
CA LYS A 134 9.54 1.88 -15.70
C LYS A 134 8.73 1.11 -14.66
N GLY A 135 7.74 0.35 -15.10
CA GLY A 135 6.98 -0.50 -14.22
C GLY A 135 7.85 -1.61 -13.65
N VAL A 136 7.49 -2.04 -12.46
CA VAL A 136 8.10 -3.14 -11.73
C VAL A 136 7.06 -4.21 -11.50
N SER A 137 7.49 -5.46 -11.42
CA SER A 137 6.63 -6.59 -11.03
C SER A 137 7.17 -7.16 -9.71
N PRO A 138 7.00 -6.44 -8.59
CA PRO A 138 7.50 -6.91 -7.31
C PRO A 138 6.76 -8.18 -6.89
N ARG A 139 7.45 -9.04 -6.14
CA ARG A 139 6.78 -10.15 -5.49
C ARG A 139 5.79 -9.57 -4.49
N THR A 140 4.58 -10.09 -4.47
CA THR A 140 3.62 -9.78 -3.41
C THR A 140 4.22 -10.20 -2.07
N ALA A 141 4.29 -9.26 -1.12
CA ALA A 141 4.58 -9.51 0.30
C ALA A 141 3.56 -10.41 0.95
N VAL A 142 2.45 -10.66 0.27
CA VAL A 142 1.49 -11.70 0.63
C VAL A 142 2.08 -13.08 0.36
N ASN A 143 3.21 -13.36 0.98
CA ASN A 143 3.51 -14.68 1.48
C ASN A 143 2.78 -14.77 2.82
N TYR A 144 1.63 -15.45 2.84
CA TYR A 144 1.09 -16.02 4.07
C TYR A 144 2.02 -17.13 4.55
N THR A 145 3.33 -16.88 4.68
CA THR A 145 4.20 -17.77 5.47
C THR A 145 3.78 -17.53 6.90
N LEU A 146 2.70 -18.22 7.24
CA LEU A 146 2.28 -18.48 8.59
C LEU A 146 3.52 -19.05 9.27
N VAL A 147 4.05 -18.32 10.26
CA VAL A 147 5.04 -18.88 11.19
C VAL A 147 4.51 -20.23 11.65
N ALA A 148 5.38 -21.21 11.93
CA ALA A 148 4.93 -22.54 12.31
C ALA A 148 4.00 -22.44 13.53
N ARG A 149 2.70 -22.69 13.32
CA ARG A 149 1.68 -22.54 14.35
C ARG A 149 1.22 -23.90 14.80
N ASN A 150 1.27 -24.09 16.11
CA ASN A 150 0.65 -25.25 16.70
C ASN A 150 -0.80 -24.92 17.04
N ARG A 151 -1.74 -25.42 16.21
CA ARG A 151 -3.19 -25.19 16.38
C ARG A 151 -3.74 -25.70 17.72
N ASN A 152 -2.99 -26.56 18.41
CA ASN A 152 -3.34 -27.13 19.70
C ASN A 152 -2.57 -26.50 20.87
N TRP A 153 -1.63 -25.58 20.60
CA TRP A 153 -0.84 -24.93 21.64
C TRP A 153 -1.53 -23.68 22.19
N PRO A 154 -1.45 -23.41 23.50
CA PRO A 154 -2.02 -22.20 24.09
C PRO A 154 -1.47 -20.93 23.43
N ILE A 155 -2.34 -19.93 23.25
CA ILE A 155 -1.97 -18.61 22.75
C ILE A 155 -1.73 -17.67 23.93
N GLU A 156 -0.57 -17.03 23.94
CA GLU A 156 -0.22 -16.00 24.90
C GLU A 156 -0.32 -14.62 24.24
N LEU A 157 -1.00 -13.70 24.91
CA LEU A 157 -1.02 -12.29 24.55
C LEU A 157 -0.17 -11.55 25.58
N ARG A 158 0.73 -10.69 25.12
CA ARG A 158 1.69 -9.94 25.96
C ARG A 158 1.32 -8.46 26.06
N GLU A 159 1.89 -7.75 27.03
CA GLU A 159 1.62 -6.32 27.26
C GLU A 159 2.03 -5.43 26.09
N ASN A 160 3.10 -5.81 25.38
CA ASN A 160 3.53 -5.17 24.13
C ASN A 160 2.62 -5.50 22.92
N LYS A 161 1.46 -6.12 23.17
CA LYS A 161 0.46 -6.52 22.17
C LYS A 161 0.93 -7.59 21.17
N SER A 162 2.02 -8.29 21.49
CA SER A 162 2.45 -9.46 20.73
C SER A 162 1.60 -10.70 21.06
N ILE A 163 1.55 -11.61 20.08
CA ILE A 163 0.86 -12.90 20.12
C ILE A 163 1.93 -13.97 20.02
N GLU A 164 2.00 -14.88 21.00
CA GLU A 164 3.06 -15.87 21.13
C GLU A 164 2.53 -17.31 21.22
N GLN A 165 3.27 -18.22 20.58
CA GLN A 165 3.17 -19.68 20.70
C GLN A 165 4.59 -20.27 20.74
N GLY A 166 5.36 -19.99 21.80
CA GLY A 166 6.80 -20.29 21.88
C GLY A 166 7.68 -19.30 21.09
N GLU A 167 7.20 -18.83 19.93
CA GLU A 167 7.71 -17.70 19.17
C GLU A 167 6.61 -16.67 18.87
N THR A 168 6.99 -15.46 18.46
CA THR A 168 6.02 -14.42 18.08
C THR A 168 5.37 -14.77 16.74
N ILE A 169 4.05 -15.00 16.77
CA ILE A 169 3.24 -15.38 15.60
C ILE A 169 2.41 -14.22 15.05
N GLY A 170 2.34 -13.09 15.77
CA GLY A 170 1.64 -11.90 15.31
C GLY A 170 1.55 -10.79 16.35
N PHE A 171 0.80 -9.76 16.01
CA PHE A 171 0.50 -8.61 16.85
C PHE A 171 -0.98 -8.22 16.71
N PHE A 172 -1.52 -7.55 17.72
CA PHE A 172 -2.86 -6.96 17.64
C PHE A 172 -2.83 -5.50 18.06
N ASN A 173 -3.67 -4.67 17.46
CA ASN A 173 -3.84 -3.27 17.82
C ASN A 173 -5.31 -2.95 18.05
N TYR A 174 -5.59 -2.18 19.09
CA TYR A 174 -6.91 -1.58 19.30
C TYR A 174 -7.05 -0.33 18.43
N THR A 175 -8.13 -0.23 17.66
CA THR A 175 -8.36 0.86 16.71
C THR A 175 -9.47 1.82 17.12
N GLY A 176 -10.12 1.56 18.25
CA GLY A 176 -11.16 2.42 18.82
C GLY A 176 -12.48 1.67 19.05
N SER A 177 -13.46 2.41 19.56
CA SER A 177 -14.81 1.90 19.81
C SER A 177 -15.81 2.74 19.01
N MET A 178 -16.72 2.08 18.31
CA MET A 178 -17.79 2.73 17.55
C MET A 178 -19.12 2.06 17.88
N GLY A 179 -20.07 2.81 18.42
CA GLY A 179 -21.41 2.30 18.69
C GLY A 179 -21.45 1.06 19.59
N SER A 180 -20.70 1.07 20.70
CA SER A 180 -20.54 -0.04 21.68
C SER A 180 -19.79 -1.28 21.18
N GLN A 181 -19.24 -1.23 19.95
CA GLN A 181 -18.34 -2.25 19.44
C GLN A 181 -16.89 -1.78 19.53
N ASP A 182 -16.05 -2.60 20.13
CA ASP A 182 -14.60 -2.39 20.15
C ASP A 182 -13.99 -3.01 18.89
N ALA A 183 -13.07 -2.28 18.25
CA ALA A 183 -12.45 -2.67 17.00
C ALA A 183 -10.93 -2.91 17.16
N TYR A 184 -10.45 -3.92 16.46
CA TYR A 184 -9.07 -4.40 16.51
C TYR A 184 -8.55 -4.78 15.13
N GLU A 185 -7.24 -4.65 14.95
CA GLU A 185 -6.51 -5.12 13.77
C GLU A 185 -5.45 -6.13 14.17
N PHE A 186 -5.30 -7.19 13.39
CA PHE A 186 -4.36 -8.27 13.61
C PHE A 186 -3.31 -8.31 12.50
N PHE A 187 -2.06 -8.55 12.88
CA PHE A 187 -0.90 -8.51 12.00
C PHE A 187 -0.05 -9.77 12.18
N ILE A 188 0.58 -10.26 11.11
CA ILE A 188 1.68 -11.23 11.22
C ILE A 188 2.98 -10.51 11.62
N PRO A 189 4.05 -11.22 12.02
CA PRO A 189 5.26 -10.58 12.54
C PRO A 189 5.95 -9.62 11.56
N GLY A 190 5.77 -9.84 10.26
CA GLY A 190 6.24 -8.93 9.20
C GLY A 190 5.46 -7.61 9.08
N GLY A 191 4.50 -7.33 9.98
CA GLY A 191 3.72 -6.09 10.00
C GLY A 191 2.56 -6.05 9.00
N ILE A 192 2.24 -7.17 8.36
CA ILE A 192 1.14 -7.25 7.40
C ILE A 192 -0.17 -7.51 8.14
N MET A 193 -1.16 -6.65 7.93
CA MET A 193 -2.50 -6.82 8.50
C MET A 193 -3.22 -8.00 7.83
N VAL A 194 -3.69 -8.94 8.64
CA VAL A 194 -4.40 -10.15 8.17
C VAL A 194 -5.90 -10.12 8.47
N ALA A 195 -6.32 -9.45 9.53
CA ALA A 195 -7.72 -9.35 9.90
C ALA A 195 -8.07 -8.03 10.58
N LYS A 196 -9.28 -7.56 10.36
CA LYS A 196 -9.96 -6.55 11.19
C LYS A 196 -11.12 -7.22 11.90
N VAL A 197 -11.29 -6.92 13.17
CA VAL A 197 -12.32 -7.53 14.00
C VAL A 197 -13.04 -6.45 14.80
N SER A 198 -14.36 -6.52 14.88
CA SER A 198 -15.15 -5.76 15.85
C SER A 198 -16.12 -6.64 16.61
N PHE A 199 -16.35 -6.33 17.89
CA PHE A 199 -17.31 -7.06 18.72
C PHE A 199 -17.87 -6.18 19.83
N ALA A 200 -19.09 -6.50 20.28
CA ALA A 200 -19.73 -5.88 21.44
C ALA A 200 -19.72 -6.84 22.65
N GLY A 201 -19.76 -6.28 23.87
CA GLY A 201 -19.86 -7.06 25.11
C GLY A 201 -18.54 -7.43 25.77
N GLY A 202 -17.41 -6.88 25.30
CA GLY A 202 -16.08 -7.05 25.87
C GLY A 202 -15.66 -8.52 26.04
N ASN A 203 -15.20 -8.92 27.23
CA ASN A 203 -14.86 -10.33 27.55
C ASN A 203 -16.05 -11.31 27.47
N ASN A 204 -17.28 -10.79 27.40
CA ASN A 204 -18.51 -11.56 27.23
C ASN A 204 -19.11 -11.42 25.82
N ALA A 205 -18.30 -11.06 24.82
CA ALA A 205 -18.73 -11.10 23.43
C ALA A 205 -19.19 -12.52 23.04
N GLN A 206 -20.28 -12.60 22.29
CA GLN A 206 -20.88 -13.84 21.78
C GLN A 206 -20.53 -14.09 20.31
N ASN A 207 -20.19 -13.04 19.59
CA ASN A 207 -19.77 -13.07 18.20
C ASN A 207 -18.82 -11.91 17.93
N PHE A 208 -18.16 -11.96 16.77
CA PHE A 208 -17.39 -10.84 16.25
C PHE A 208 -17.62 -10.71 14.74
N GLU A 209 -17.63 -9.48 14.26
CA GLU A 209 -17.53 -9.18 12.84
C GLU A 209 -16.07 -9.28 12.42
N LEU A 210 -15.79 -10.09 11.41
CA LEU A 210 -14.46 -10.35 10.87
C LEU A 210 -14.38 -9.86 9.44
N PHE A 211 -13.36 -9.08 9.14
CA PHE A 211 -12.87 -8.85 7.79
C PHE A 211 -11.47 -9.44 7.65
N THR A 212 -11.27 -10.32 6.67
CA THR A 212 -9.96 -10.94 6.39
C THR A 212 -9.34 -10.33 5.14
N ALA A 213 -8.05 -9.96 5.21
CA ALA A 213 -7.36 -9.31 4.10
C ALA A 213 -7.08 -10.27 2.93
N SER A 214 -7.01 -11.58 3.20
CA SER A 214 -6.72 -12.63 2.21
C SER A 214 -7.85 -12.88 1.23
N ASP A 215 -9.06 -13.02 1.74
CA ASP A 215 -10.26 -13.33 0.98
C ASP A 215 -11.14 -12.09 0.73
N LYS A 216 -10.86 -10.97 1.42
CA LYS A 216 -11.63 -9.71 1.38
C LYS A 216 -13.09 -9.89 1.77
N VAL A 217 -13.40 -10.92 2.57
CA VAL A 217 -14.77 -11.23 3.00
C VAL A 217 -15.06 -10.66 4.37
N ARG A 218 -16.27 -10.11 4.54
CA ARG A 218 -16.85 -9.81 5.85
C ARG A 218 -17.80 -10.93 6.29
N ARG A 219 -17.65 -11.41 7.52
CA ARG A 219 -18.55 -12.41 8.10
C ARG A 219 -18.70 -12.20 9.60
N VAL A 220 -19.81 -12.69 10.16
CA VAL A 220 -20.00 -12.77 11.61
C VAL A 220 -19.59 -14.16 12.07
N VAL A 221 -18.70 -14.23 13.05
CA VAL A 221 -18.20 -15.49 13.59
C VAL A 221 -18.66 -15.64 15.04
N PRO A 222 -19.30 -16.77 15.42
CA PRO A 222 -19.66 -17.01 16.80
C PRO A 222 -18.43 -17.29 17.67
N ILE A 223 -18.43 -16.77 18.90
CA ILE A 223 -17.41 -17.03 19.92
C ILE A 223 -17.98 -18.06 20.88
N PRO A 224 -17.39 -19.27 21.00
CA PRO A 224 -17.83 -20.24 21.98
C PRO A 224 -17.66 -19.67 23.39
N GLN A 225 -18.76 -19.35 24.07
CA GLN A 225 -18.72 -19.00 25.49
C GLN A 225 -18.74 -20.26 26.33
N LYS A 226 -17.74 -20.40 27.19
CA LYS A 226 -17.72 -21.46 28.20
C LYS A 226 -18.23 -20.97 29.56
N ASP A 227 -18.00 -19.70 29.92
CA ASP A 227 -18.46 -19.10 31.18
C ASP A 227 -18.64 -17.56 31.06
N LYS A 228 -19.53 -16.99 31.88
CA LYS A 228 -19.78 -15.54 32.00
C LYS A 228 -18.73 -14.90 32.91
N VAL A 229 -17.97 -13.95 32.37
CA VAL A 229 -16.88 -13.26 33.07
C VAL A 229 -17.46 -12.05 33.81
N THR A 230 -17.35 -12.03 35.14
CA THR A 230 -17.93 -10.97 35.99
C THR A 230 -16.97 -9.82 36.28
N SER A 231 -15.67 -10.07 36.45
CA SER A 231 -14.65 -9.03 36.39
C SER A 231 -13.31 -9.60 35.93
N LEU A 232 -12.68 -8.93 34.97
CA LEU A 232 -11.31 -9.21 34.54
C LEU A 232 -10.67 -7.86 34.20
N SER A 233 -9.65 -7.50 34.96
CA SER A 233 -8.76 -6.37 34.68
C SER A 233 -7.44 -6.97 34.22
N SER A 234 -6.96 -6.57 33.04
CA SER A 234 -5.65 -6.97 32.52
C SER A 234 -4.87 -5.73 32.12
N SER A 235 -3.59 -5.69 32.49
CA SER A 235 -2.62 -4.70 32.01
C SER A 235 -2.37 -4.79 30.50
N ILE A 236 -2.70 -5.94 29.88
CA ILE A 236 -2.54 -6.18 28.45
C ILE A 236 -3.66 -5.49 27.69
N ASP A 237 -4.92 -5.86 27.92
CA ASP A 237 -6.08 -5.29 27.25
C ASP A 237 -7.36 -5.58 28.06
N PRO A 238 -8.31 -4.64 28.17
CA PRO A 238 -9.58 -4.88 28.86
C PRO A 238 -10.36 -6.07 28.29
N ASN A 239 -10.18 -6.39 27.00
CA ASN A 239 -10.88 -7.47 26.30
C ASN A 239 -10.04 -8.75 26.11
N LEU A 240 -9.03 -8.98 26.97
CA LEU A 240 -8.04 -10.06 26.86
C LEU A 240 -8.63 -11.44 26.53
N LEU A 241 -9.71 -11.86 27.20
CA LEU A 241 -10.26 -13.21 27.02
C LEU A 241 -10.91 -13.36 25.65
N THR A 242 -11.65 -12.34 25.21
CA THR A 242 -12.26 -12.31 23.88
C THR A 242 -11.18 -12.29 22.80
N LEU A 243 -10.14 -11.46 22.98
CA LEU A 243 -9.00 -11.42 22.06
C LEU A 243 -8.28 -12.77 21.97
N LYS A 244 -8.07 -13.49 23.09
CA LYS A 244 -7.49 -14.84 23.05
C LYS A 244 -8.34 -15.82 22.23
N ARG A 245 -9.67 -15.78 22.37
CA ARG A 245 -10.61 -16.64 21.62
C ARG A 245 -10.61 -16.31 20.13
N ILE A 246 -10.64 -15.02 19.78
CA ILE A 246 -10.56 -14.56 18.38
C ILE A 246 -9.22 -14.98 17.78
N THR A 247 -8.12 -14.79 18.50
CA THR A 247 -6.79 -15.17 18.05
C THR A 247 -6.69 -16.68 17.81
N ALA A 248 -7.23 -17.50 18.72
CA ALA A 248 -7.32 -18.95 18.54
C ALA A 248 -8.10 -19.33 17.28
N TRP A 249 -9.21 -18.64 17.02
CA TRP A 249 -9.99 -18.87 15.81
C TRP A 249 -9.20 -18.51 14.55
N LEU A 250 -8.49 -17.36 14.54
CA LEU A 250 -7.65 -16.95 13.42
C LEU A 250 -6.53 -17.98 13.15
N VAL A 251 -5.92 -18.53 14.20
CA VAL A 251 -4.90 -19.59 14.10
C VAL A 251 -5.47 -20.90 13.55
N GLN A 252 -6.63 -21.33 14.06
CA GLN A 252 -7.30 -22.55 13.60
C GLN A 252 -7.70 -22.47 12.12
N ASN A 253 -8.08 -21.28 11.66
CA ASN A 253 -8.55 -21.03 10.29
C ASN A 253 -7.45 -20.51 9.34
N ASN A 254 -6.18 -20.55 9.74
CA ASN A 254 -5.02 -20.15 8.92
C ASN A 254 -4.97 -18.67 8.51
N TYR A 255 -5.57 -17.77 9.31
CA TYR A 255 -5.50 -16.33 9.08
C TYR A 255 -4.36 -15.64 9.85
N LEU A 256 -4.00 -16.16 11.03
CA LEU A 256 -2.94 -15.64 11.90
C LEU A 256 -2.18 -16.76 12.60
#